data_AF-A0AAY4ADU7-F1
#
_entry.id   AF-A0AAY4ADU7-F1
#
_cell.length_a   1.000
_cell.length_b   1.000
_cell.length_c   1.000
_cell.angle_alpha   90.00
_cell.angle_beta   90.00
_cell.angle_gamma   90.00
#
_symmetry.space_group_name_H-M   'P 1'
#
loop_
_entity.id
_entity.type
_entity.pdbx_description
1 polymer ?
#
loop_
_entity_poly.entity_id
_entity_poly.type
_entity_poly.pdbx_seq_one_letter_code
_entity_poly.pdbx_strand_id
1 'polypeptide(L)'
;MTMALPWLLVLELVLYAGCFICGIIAATSLTLTQGHFDGRCILYGSVYYNMSAQALALESSSSPSLCYFVSFISICVAIYCFCLLLYWIYSSCADEDPSRARLWLNISLLVCAVIVFFLVVSGCILRIGRNHLCLSVLHSLPSITECEEAQNETWISPYTGDHFYSGLHSAERSVWVNFFFWMLIIVVISVQRHHVSDFRGLGRDAAWSPDETQPFLRHPSRL
;
A
#
# COMPACT_ATOMS: atom_id res chain seq x y z
N MET A 1 7.40 30.79 -8.57
CA MET A 1 6.73 29.49 -8.33
C MET A 1 7.36 28.83 -7.10
N THR A 2 6.93 29.20 -5.90
CA THR A 2 7.45 28.64 -4.63
C THR A 2 6.43 27.74 -3.91
N MET A 3 5.19 27.64 -4.41
CA MET A 3 4.10 26.92 -3.73
C MET A 3 3.83 25.49 -4.23
N ALA A 4 4.28 25.11 -5.43
CA ALA A 4 3.99 23.78 -5.98
C ALA A 4 4.78 22.66 -5.26
N LEU A 5 6.06 22.91 -4.95
CA LEU A 5 6.93 21.95 -4.28
C LEU A 5 6.51 21.63 -2.83
N PRO A 6 6.17 22.61 -1.96
CA PRO A 6 5.70 22.31 -0.61
C PRO A 6 4.33 21.59 -0.61
N TRP A 7 3.44 21.91 -1.56
CA TRP A 7 2.15 21.24 -1.66
C TRP A 7 2.27 19.76 -2.05
N LEU A 8 3.16 19.44 -3.00
CA LEU A 8 3.45 18.05 -3.41
C LEU A 8 4.00 17.23 -2.22
N LEU A 9 4.85 17.83 -1.39
CA LEU A 9 5.43 17.18 -0.21
C LEU A 9 4.35 16.89 0.86
N VAL A 10 3.47 17.86 1.12
CA VAL A 10 2.34 17.69 2.05
C VAL A 10 1.41 16.60 1.55
N LEU A 11 1.08 16.59 0.25
CA LEU A 11 0.25 15.55 -0.36
C LEU A 11 0.88 14.16 -0.20
N GLU A 12 2.18 14.03 -0.46
CA GLU A 12 2.92 12.77 -0.27
C GLU A 12 2.86 12.29 1.19
N LEU A 13 3.03 13.19 2.16
CA LEU A 13 2.94 12.88 3.59
C LEU A 13 1.54 12.36 3.98
N VAL A 14 0.49 13.04 3.50
CA VAL A 14 -0.90 12.61 3.74
C VAL A 14 -1.16 11.23 3.13
N LEU A 15 -0.64 10.96 1.92
CA LEU A 15 -0.79 9.67 1.27
C LEU A 15 -0.08 8.55 2.06
N TYR A 16 1.15 8.77 2.54
CA TYR A 16 1.83 7.77 3.39
C TYR A 16 1.11 7.52 4.72
N ALA A 17 0.56 8.56 5.35
CA ALA A 17 -0.26 8.41 6.55
C ALA A 17 -1.52 7.58 6.28
N GLY A 18 -2.18 7.82 5.13
CA GLY A 18 -3.30 7.00 4.66
C GLY A 18 -2.90 5.54 4.45
N CYS A 19 -1.80 5.29 3.74
CA CYS A 19 -1.27 3.95 3.51
C CYS A 19 -0.95 3.20 4.82
N PHE A 20 -0.38 3.90 5.81
CA PHE A 20 -0.10 3.34 7.13
C PHE A 20 -1.39 2.86 7.82
N ILE A 21 -2.42 3.69 7.86
CA ILE A 21 -3.71 3.35 8.48
C ILE A 21 -4.36 2.18 7.73
N CYS A 22 -4.41 2.22 6.40
CA CYS A 22 -4.97 1.15 5.58
C CYS A 22 -4.22 -0.18 5.77
N GLY A 23 -2.88 -0.13 5.86
CA GLY A 23 -2.05 -1.31 6.12
C GLY A 23 -2.36 -1.95 7.49
N ILE A 24 -2.53 -1.13 8.53
CA ILE A 24 -2.93 -1.61 9.86
C ILE A 24 -4.33 -2.22 9.82
N ILE A 25 -5.32 -1.54 9.23
CA ILE A 25 -6.70 -2.04 9.16
C ILE A 25 -6.75 -3.39 8.43
N ALA A 26 -6.00 -3.54 7.33
CA ALA A 26 -5.90 -4.79 6.60
C ALA A 26 -5.31 -5.91 7.47
N ALA A 27 -4.19 -5.63 8.15
CA ALA A 27 -3.54 -6.61 9.01
C ALA A 27 -4.41 -7.01 10.21
N THR A 28 -4.99 -6.05 10.93
CA THR A 28 -5.82 -6.31 12.12
C THR A 28 -7.09 -7.07 11.76
N SER A 29 -7.75 -6.71 10.67
CA SER A 29 -8.95 -7.42 10.21
C SER A 29 -8.64 -8.88 9.90
N LEU A 30 -7.49 -9.16 9.27
CA LEU A 30 -7.06 -10.53 9.01
C LEU A 30 -6.68 -11.28 10.28
N THR A 31 -5.92 -10.67 11.18
CA THR A 31 -5.53 -11.30 12.45
C THR A 31 -6.74 -11.60 13.34
N LEU A 32 -7.72 -10.71 13.41
CA LEU A 32 -8.96 -10.95 14.15
C LEU A 32 -9.71 -12.14 13.54
N THR A 33 -9.89 -12.16 12.22
CA THR A 33 -10.57 -13.28 11.55
C THR A 33 -9.81 -14.59 11.76
N GLN A 34 -8.47 -14.61 11.72
CA GLN A 34 -7.70 -15.81 12.04
C GLN A 34 -7.87 -16.26 13.49
N GLY A 35 -7.92 -15.31 14.45
CA GLY A 35 -8.13 -15.61 15.87
C GLY A 35 -9.46 -16.32 16.13
N HIS A 36 -10.51 -15.90 15.44
CA HIS A 36 -11.84 -16.53 15.51
C HIS A 36 -11.90 -17.96 14.96
N PHE A 37 -10.97 -18.33 14.08
CA PHE A 37 -10.88 -19.65 13.46
C PHE A 37 -9.69 -20.48 13.98
N ASP A 38 -9.32 -20.31 15.26
CA ASP A 38 -8.24 -21.08 15.93
C ASP A 38 -6.88 -20.96 15.19
N GLY A 39 -6.58 -19.75 14.69
CA GLY A 39 -5.36 -19.46 13.95
C GLY A 39 -5.34 -19.96 12.51
N ARG A 40 -6.44 -20.53 12.00
CA ARG A 40 -6.53 -21.04 10.63
C ARG A 40 -6.89 -19.93 9.65
N CYS A 41 -6.44 -20.10 8.40
CA CYS A 41 -6.76 -19.20 7.31
C CYS A 41 -8.08 -19.64 6.66
N ILE A 42 -9.13 -18.83 6.83
CA ILE A 42 -10.45 -19.09 6.24
C ILE A 42 -10.53 -18.77 4.74
N LEU A 43 -9.54 -18.05 4.20
CA LEU A 43 -9.47 -17.78 2.76
C LEU A 43 -9.51 -19.10 1.97
N TYR A 44 -10.33 -19.13 0.90
CA TYR A 44 -10.55 -20.33 0.08
C TYR A 44 -11.06 -21.54 0.87
N GLY A 45 -11.54 -21.37 2.10
CA GLY A 45 -12.13 -22.46 2.86
C GLY A 45 -13.42 -22.95 2.23
N SER A 46 -13.75 -24.22 2.48
CA SER A 46 -15.08 -24.76 2.23
C SER A 46 -15.80 -24.98 3.57
N VAL A 47 -17.09 -24.68 3.57
CA VAL A 47 -17.98 -24.90 4.70
C VAL A 47 -19.02 -25.93 4.31
N TYR A 48 -19.53 -26.64 5.31
CA TYR A 48 -20.73 -27.47 5.18
C TYR A 48 -21.68 -27.17 6.33
N TYR A 49 -22.97 -27.42 6.10
CA TYR A 49 -23.99 -27.23 7.12
C TYR A 49 -24.32 -28.54 7.82
N ASN A 50 -24.17 -28.55 9.14
CA ASN A 50 -24.54 -29.68 9.95
C ASN A 50 -26.00 -29.51 10.42
N MET A 51 -26.92 -30.20 9.74
CA MET A 51 -28.36 -30.19 10.07
C MET A 51 -28.65 -30.63 11.51
N SER A 52 -27.87 -31.57 12.07
CA SER A 52 -28.09 -32.10 13.42
C SER A 52 -27.68 -31.10 14.51
N ALA A 53 -26.66 -30.28 14.24
CA ALA A 53 -26.18 -29.25 15.16
C ALA A 53 -26.73 -27.85 14.85
N GLN A 54 -27.52 -27.71 13.76
CA GLN A 54 -27.98 -26.43 13.20
C GLN A 54 -26.86 -25.40 13.08
N ALA A 55 -25.66 -25.85 12.68
CA ALA A 55 -24.47 -25.03 12.71
C ALA A 55 -23.54 -25.29 11.52
N LEU A 56 -22.84 -24.24 11.11
CA LEU A 56 -21.82 -24.26 10.07
C LEU A 56 -20.54 -24.89 10.62
N ALA A 57 -19.96 -25.81 9.87
CA ALA A 57 -18.64 -26.36 10.14
C ALA A 57 -17.69 -26.08 8.98
N LEU A 58 -16.44 -25.81 9.34
CA LEU A 58 -15.35 -25.67 8.39
C LEU A 58 -14.95 -27.08 7.91
N GLU A 59 -15.16 -27.38 6.63
CA GLU A 59 -14.78 -28.67 6.04
C GLU A 59 -13.30 -28.69 5.70
N SER A 60 -12.82 -27.62 5.07
CA SER A 60 -11.44 -27.46 4.69
C SER A 60 -10.98 -26.01 4.88
N SER A 61 -9.77 -25.85 5.40
CA SER A 61 -9.07 -24.56 5.49
C SER A 61 -7.90 -24.57 4.53
N SER A 62 -7.63 -23.44 3.88
CA SER A 62 -6.42 -23.32 3.06
C SER A 62 -5.16 -23.26 3.90
N SER A 63 -4.01 -23.39 3.22
CA SER A 63 -2.72 -23.27 3.86
C SER A 63 -2.61 -21.91 4.59
N PRO A 64 -2.14 -21.91 5.86
CA PRO A 64 -2.01 -20.67 6.63
C PRO A 64 -1.02 -19.68 6.01
N SER A 65 -0.14 -20.15 5.12
CA SER A 65 0.81 -19.33 4.38
C SER A 65 0.16 -18.21 3.56
N LEU A 66 -1.07 -18.38 3.06
CA LEU A 66 -1.75 -17.35 2.27
C LEU A 66 -2.14 -16.14 3.14
N CYS A 67 -2.79 -16.38 4.28
CA CYS A 67 -3.14 -15.30 5.20
C CYS A 67 -1.88 -14.65 5.81
N TYR A 68 -0.86 -15.46 6.14
CA TYR A 68 0.42 -14.91 6.61
C TYR A 68 1.11 -14.06 5.55
N PHE A 69 1.08 -14.45 4.29
CA PHE A 69 1.62 -13.66 3.20
C PHE A 69 0.94 -12.29 3.12
N VAL A 70 -0.40 -12.25 3.09
CA VAL A 70 -1.15 -10.98 3.01
C VAL A 70 -0.93 -10.09 4.25
N SER A 71 -0.93 -10.69 5.44
CA SER A 71 -0.68 -9.98 6.70
C SER A 71 0.75 -9.42 6.76
N PHE A 72 1.75 -10.25 6.40
CA PHE A 72 3.15 -9.86 6.35
C PHE A 72 3.40 -8.68 5.40
N ILE A 73 2.88 -8.75 4.17
CA ILE A 73 2.99 -7.65 3.21
C ILE A 73 2.35 -6.37 3.77
N SER A 74 1.16 -6.46 4.37
CA SER A 74 0.47 -5.30 4.94
C SER A 74 1.27 -4.65 6.09
N ILE A 75 1.87 -5.46 6.96
CA ILE A 75 2.72 -4.98 8.06
C ILE A 75 4.01 -4.35 7.54
N CYS A 76 4.70 -5.00 6.59
CA CYS A 76 5.92 -4.45 5.98
C CYS A 76 5.66 -3.10 5.32
N VAL A 77 4.54 -2.96 4.60
CA VAL A 77 4.13 -1.70 3.99
C VAL A 77 3.85 -0.64 5.06
N ALA A 78 3.14 -0.98 6.13
CA ALA A 78 2.87 -0.04 7.23
C ALA A 78 4.17 0.44 7.90
N ILE A 79 5.10 -0.47 8.22
CA ILE A 79 6.40 -0.12 8.80
C ILE A 79 7.19 0.78 7.84
N TYR A 80 7.20 0.45 6.54
CA TYR A 80 7.88 1.27 5.54
C TYR A 80 7.31 2.68 5.47
N CYS A 81 5.97 2.83 5.42
CA CYS A 81 5.31 4.13 5.47
C CYS A 81 5.66 4.90 6.74
N PHE A 82 5.66 4.24 7.90
CA PHE A 82 6.02 4.88 9.18
C PHE A 82 7.47 5.38 9.18
N CYS A 83 8.42 4.56 8.71
CA CYS A 83 9.82 4.96 8.59
C CYS A 83 10.00 6.15 7.63
N LEU A 84 9.29 6.17 6.50
CA LEU A 84 9.32 7.29 5.56
C LEU A 84 8.75 8.57 6.18
N LEU A 85 7.63 8.49 6.90
CA LEU A 85 7.05 9.63 7.61
C LEU A 85 8.07 10.23 8.58
N LEU A 86 8.72 9.39 9.40
CA LEU A 86 9.76 9.84 10.33
C LEU A 86 10.97 10.44 9.60
N TYR A 87 11.42 9.82 8.52
CA TYR A 87 12.53 10.32 7.71
C TYR A 87 12.23 11.71 7.14
N TRP A 88 11.03 11.91 6.58
CA TRP A 88 10.62 13.20 6.04
C TRP A 88 10.45 14.29 7.10
N ILE A 89 9.93 13.93 8.28
CA ILE A 89 9.86 14.86 9.42
C ILE A 89 11.27 15.26 9.86
N TYR A 90 12.20 14.31 9.92
CA TYR A 90 13.58 14.56 10.28
C TYR A 90 14.30 15.44 9.25
N SER A 91 14.18 15.13 7.96
CA SER A 91 14.79 15.93 6.89
C SER A 91 14.16 17.32 6.75
N SER A 92 12.90 17.50 7.13
CA SER A 92 12.33 18.85 7.25
C SER A 92 12.95 19.68 8.37
N CYS A 93 13.57 19.05 9.37
CA CYS A 93 14.25 19.72 10.48
C CYS A 93 15.76 19.89 10.24
N ALA A 94 16.34 19.13 9.33
CA ALA A 94 17.77 19.14 9.01
C ALA A 94 17.97 19.42 7.51
N ASP A 95 18.56 20.57 7.16
CA ASP A 95 18.87 20.92 5.77
C ASP A 95 19.83 19.88 5.14
N GLU A 96 19.31 18.99 4.28
CA GLU A 96 20.09 17.97 3.56
C GLU A 96 20.47 18.39 2.13
N ASP A 97 21.60 17.87 1.65
CA ASP A 97 22.20 18.19 0.35
C ASP A 97 21.34 17.76 -0.89
N PRO A 98 21.20 18.63 -1.90
CA PRO A 98 20.34 18.40 -3.07
C PRO A 98 20.85 17.34 -4.06
N SER A 99 22.09 16.87 -3.94
CA SER A 99 22.67 15.84 -4.83
C SER A 99 22.15 14.43 -4.53
N ARG A 100 21.79 14.15 -3.28
CA ARG A 100 21.27 12.86 -2.79
C ARG A 100 19.83 12.59 -3.24
N ALA A 101 19.08 13.64 -3.59
CA ALA A 101 17.66 13.59 -3.89
C ALA A 101 17.31 12.73 -5.13
N ARG A 102 18.10 12.76 -6.21
CA ARG A 102 17.75 12.02 -7.45
C ARG A 102 17.94 10.51 -7.32
N LEU A 103 19.03 10.09 -6.66
CA LEU A 103 19.27 8.69 -6.37
C LEU A 103 18.16 8.15 -5.46
N TRP A 104 17.80 8.93 -4.44
CA TRP A 104 16.70 8.63 -3.53
C TRP A 104 15.37 8.47 -4.26
N LEU A 105 14.97 9.44 -5.10
CA LEU A 105 13.71 9.38 -5.87
C LEU A 105 13.62 8.15 -6.79
N ASN A 106 14.72 7.77 -7.44
CA ASN A 106 14.75 6.57 -8.30
C ASN A 106 14.60 5.27 -7.49
N ILE A 107 15.27 5.18 -6.33
CA ILE A 107 15.15 4.02 -5.44
C ILE A 107 13.73 3.94 -4.86
N SER A 108 13.18 5.07 -4.41
CA SER A 108 11.82 5.15 -3.89
C SER A 108 10.80 4.70 -4.94
N LEU A 109 10.94 5.13 -6.20
CA LEU A 109 10.04 4.70 -7.29
C LEU A 109 10.10 3.19 -7.52
N LEU A 110 11.30 2.59 -7.50
CA LEU A 110 11.45 1.13 -7.60
C LEU A 110 10.77 0.41 -6.44
N VAL A 111 10.97 0.87 -5.20
CA VAL A 111 10.33 0.28 -4.01
C VAL A 111 8.81 0.43 -4.07
N CYS A 112 8.29 1.59 -4.49
CA CYS A 112 6.86 1.80 -4.71
C CYS A 112 6.28 0.77 -5.69
N ALA A 113 6.96 0.54 -6.82
CA ALA A 113 6.50 -0.42 -7.82
C ALA A 113 6.44 -1.86 -7.28
N VAL A 114 7.44 -2.25 -6.48
CA VAL A 114 7.47 -3.57 -5.81
C VAL A 114 6.32 -3.69 -4.80
N ILE A 115 6.07 -2.64 -4.00
CA ILE A 115 4.96 -2.63 -3.04
C ILE A 115 3.62 -2.75 -3.75
N VAL A 116 3.41 -1.96 -4.80
CA VAL A 116 2.19 -2.01 -5.63
C VAL A 116 1.96 -3.43 -6.17
N PHE A 117 3.00 -4.08 -6.69
CA PHE A 117 2.90 -5.46 -7.17
C PHE A 117 2.40 -6.42 -6.07
N PHE A 118 3.01 -6.38 -4.88
CA PHE A 118 2.59 -7.23 -3.77
C PHE A 118 1.17 -6.91 -3.29
N LEU A 119 0.77 -5.64 -3.24
CA LEU A 119 -0.59 -5.24 -2.86
C LEU A 119 -1.64 -5.75 -3.84
N VAL A 120 -1.36 -5.74 -5.15
CA VAL A 120 -2.26 -6.32 -6.16
C VAL A 120 -2.40 -7.83 -5.95
N VAL A 121 -1.28 -8.55 -5.75
CA VAL A 121 -1.31 -9.99 -5.50
C VAL A 121 -2.12 -10.29 -4.24
N SER A 122 -1.87 -9.57 -3.15
CA SER A 122 -2.63 -9.67 -1.89
C SER A 122 -4.13 -9.38 -2.09
N GLY A 123 -4.48 -8.33 -2.83
CA GLY A 123 -5.86 -7.97 -3.13
C GLY A 123 -6.58 -9.04 -3.96
N CYS A 124 -5.90 -9.65 -4.93
CA CYS A 124 -6.43 -10.77 -5.71
C CYS A 124 -6.67 -12.01 -4.84
N ILE A 125 -5.71 -12.36 -3.97
CA ILE A 125 -5.83 -13.49 -3.03
C ILE A 125 -7.05 -13.29 -2.11
N LEU A 126 -7.23 -12.09 -1.56
CA LEU A 126 -8.37 -11.75 -0.72
C LEU A 126 -9.71 -11.84 -1.47
N ARG A 127 -9.78 -11.23 -2.66
CA ARG A 127 -11.01 -11.18 -3.45
C ARG A 127 -11.46 -12.57 -3.90
N ILE A 128 -10.53 -13.37 -4.43
CA ILE A 128 -10.83 -14.72 -4.93
C ILE A 128 -11.12 -15.65 -3.74
N GLY A 129 -10.31 -15.57 -2.67
CA GLY A 129 -10.49 -16.40 -1.48
C GLY A 129 -11.82 -16.14 -0.76
N ARG A 130 -12.24 -14.87 -0.66
CA ARG A 130 -13.55 -14.49 -0.12
C ARG A 130 -14.70 -14.98 -1.01
N ASN A 131 -14.60 -14.80 -2.32
CA ASN A 131 -15.64 -15.25 -3.26
C ASN A 131 -15.81 -16.77 -3.23
N HIS A 132 -14.71 -17.52 -3.16
CA HIS A 132 -14.77 -18.98 -3.06
C HIS A 132 -15.48 -19.44 -1.79
N LEU A 133 -15.07 -18.90 -0.63
CA LEU A 133 -15.73 -19.16 0.65
C LEU A 133 -17.22 -18.82 0.58
N CYS A 134 -17.55 -17.67 0.00
CA CYS A 134 -18.91 -17.20 -0.12
C CYS A 134 -19.80 -18.13 -0.96
N LEU A 135 -19.29 -18.59 -2.10
CA LEU A 135 -19.99 -19.57 -2.92
C LEU A 135 -20.19 -20.90 -2.20
N SER A 136 -19.20 -21.36 -1.43
CA SER A 136 -19.32 -22.57 -0.61
C SER A 136 -20.40 -22.44 0.47
N VAL A 137 -20.52 -21.25 1.07
CA VAL A 137 -21.54 -20.93 2.08
C VAL A 137 -22.94 -20.94 1.46
N LEU A 138 -23.14 -20.19 0.37
CA LEU A 138 -24.43 -20.10 -0.33
C LEU A 138 -24.88 -21.47 -0.89
N HIS A 139 -23.94 -22.31 -1.31
CA HIS A 139 -24.26 -23.67 -1.74
C HIS A 139 -24.68 -24.58 -0.58
N SER A 140 -24.13 -24.37 0.61
CA SER A 140 -24.42 -25.18 1.80
C SER A 140 -25.73 -24.79 2.49
N LEU A 141 -26.07 -23.50 2.50
CA LEU A 141 -27.36 -22.97 2.97
C LEU A 141 -28.08 -22.28 1.81
N PRO A 142 -28.95 -23.00 1.08
CA PRO A 142 -29.76 -22.37 0.04
C PRO A 142 -30.83 -21.41 0.59
N SER A 143 -31.01 -21.34 1.92
CA SER A 143 -31.95 -20.42 2.58
C SER A 143 -31.46 -18.97 2.63
N ILE A 144 -30.13 -18.75 2.57
CA ILE A 144 -29.54 -17.41 2.57
C ILE A 144 -29.19 -17.00 1.15
N THR A 145 -29.56 -15.77 0.77
CA THR A 145 -29.24 -15.21 -0.55
C THR A 145 -27.98 -14.36 -0.53
N GLU A 146 -27.56 -13.90 0.64
CA GLU A 146 -26.41 -13.03 0.82
C GLU A 146 -25.39 -13.63 1.79
N CYS A 147 -24.11 -13.47 1.44
CA CYS A 147 -22.98 -13.96 2.24
C CYS A 147 -22.85 -13.31 3.61
N GLU A 148 -23.34 -12.07 3.72
CA GLU A 148 -23.30 -11.29 4.95
C GLU A 148 -24.21 -11.91 6.02
N GLU A 149 -25.34 -12.50 5.60
CA GLU A 149 -26.29 -13.16 6.49
C GLU A 149 -25.69 -14.41 7.14
N ALA A 150 -24.75 -15.09 6.46
CA ALA A 150 -24.04 -16.24 7.00
C ALA A 150 -23.15 -15.93 8.21
N GLN A 151 -22.85 -14.65 8.46
CA GLN A 151 -22.11 -14.25 9.65
C GLN A 151 -22.95 -14.35 10.93
N ASN A 152 -24.27 -14.31 10.80
CA ASN A 152 -25.22 -14.35 11.91
C ASN A 152 -25.68 -15.78 12.24
N GLU A 153 -25.21 -16.76 11.47
CA GLU A 153 -25.47 -18.17 11.67
C GLU A 153 -24.56 -18.77 12.74
N THR A 154 -25.03 -19.81 13.43
CA THR A 154 -24.24 -20.49 14.47
C THR A 154 -23.12 -21.33 13.87
N TRP A 155 -21.91 -21.19 14.41
CA TRP A 155 -20.74 -21.98 14.02
C TRP A 155 -20.43 -23.06 15.03
N ILE A 156 -19.96 -24.21 14.56
CA ILE A 156 -19.56 -25.32 15.43
C ILE A 156 -18.31 -24.92 16.21
N SER A 157 -18.40 -24.94 17.54
CA SER A 157 -17.28 -24.74 18.46
C SER A 157 -16.08 -25.60 18.05
N PRO A 158 -14.85 -25.04 18.00
CA PRO A 158 -14.41 -23.79 18.62
C PRO A 158 -14.52 -22.53 17.75
N TYR A 159 -15.13 -22.61 16.57
CA TYR A 159 -15.15 -21.50 15.61
C TYR A 159 -16.24 -20.48 15.95
N THR A 160 -15.88 -19.20 15.92
CA THR A 160 -16.85 -18.10 16.04
C THR A 160 -16.89 -17.37 14.71
N GLY A 161 -17.96 -17.53 13.92
CA GLY A 161 -18.05 -16.84 12.63
C GLY A 161 -18.42 -15.37 12.72
N ASP A 162 -18.64 -14.83 13.91
CA ASP A 162 -18.98 -13.43 14.09
C ASP A 162 -17.98 -12.54 13.34
N HIS A 163 -18.51 -11.66 12.50
CA HIS A 163 -17.71 -10.68 11.76
C HIS A 163 -16.66 -11.27 10.77
N PHE A 164 -16.76 -12.55 10.37
CA PHE A 164 -15.84 -13.12 9.37
C PHE A 164 -15.86 -12.38 8.01
N TYR A 165 -17.04 -12.24 7.38
CA TYR A 165 -17.21 -11.57 6.09
C TYR A 165 -16.88 -10.08 6.18
N SER A 166 -17.37 -9.36 7.20
CA SER A 166 -17.06 -7.95 7.41
C SER A 166 -15.56 -7.70 7.62
N GLY A 167 -14.86 -8.59 8.35
CA GLY A 167 -13.40 -8.55 8.51
C GLY A 167 -12.66 -8.78 7.19
N LEU A 168 -12.99 -9.84 6.45
CA LEU A 168 -12.39 -10.11 5.14
C LEU A 168 -12.69 -8.99 4.12
N HIS A 169 -13.92 -8.46 4.14
CA HIS A 169 -14.34 -7.39 3.26
C HIS A 169 -13.65 -6.07 3.58
N SER A 170 -13.51 -5.74 4.87
CA SER A 170 -12.73 -4.59 5.34
C SER A 170 -11.26 -4.70 4.94
N ALA A 171 -10.67 -5.90 5.09
CA ALA A 171 -9.30 -6.17 4.66
C ALA A 171 -9.12 -5.97 3.15
N GLU A 172 -10.01 -6.54 2.34
CA GLU A 172 -9.99 -6.37 0.89
C GLU A 172 -10.09 -4.90 0.49
N ARG A 173 -11.09 -4.17 1.02
CA ARG A 173 -11.26 -2.74 0.75
C ARG A 173 -10.01 -1.95 1.15
N SER A 174 -9.46 -2.23 2.31
CA SER A 174 -8.27 -1.53 2.82
C SER A 174 -7.05 -1.76 1.94
N VAL A 175 -6.84 -2.98 1.44
CA VAL A 175 -5.75 -3.30 0.49
C VAL A 175 -5.92 -2.57 -0.84
N TRP A 176 -7.14 -2.49 -1.38
CA TRP A 176 -7.40 -1.75 -2.62
C TRP A 176 -7.24 -0.24 -2.47
N VAL A 177 -7.69 0.32 -1.35
CA VAL A 177 -7.48 1.74 -1.04
C VAL A 177 -5.98 2.02 -0.89
N ASN A 178 -5.24 1.14 -0.21
CA ASN A 178 -3.80 1.24 -0.08
C ASN A 178 -3.10 1.21 -1.45
N PHE A 179 -3.47 0.27 -2.33
CA PHE A 179 -2.98 0.22 -3.71
C PHE A 179 -3.20 1.54 -4.45
N PHE A 180 -4.40 2.12 -4.35
CA PHE A 180 -4.71 3.40 -4.99
C PHE A 180 -3.83 4.55 -4.47
N PHE A 181 -3.62 4.63 -3.17
CA PHE A 181 -2.71 5.62 -2.59
C PHE A 181 -1.26 5.43 -3.06
N TRP A 182 -0.77 4.20 -3.16
CA TRP A 182 0.55 3.92 -3.72
C TRP A 182 0.67 4.34 -5.20
N MET A 183 -0.39 4.17 -6.00
CA MET A 183 -0.41 4.69 -7.37
C MET A 183 -0.32 6.21 -7.42
N LEU A 184 -1.03 6.91 -6.53
CA LEU A 184 -0.92 8.37 -6.41
C LEU A 184 0.48 8.80 -5.98
N ILE A 185 1.10 8.09 -5.04
CA ILE A 185 2.49 8.35 -4.61
C ILE A 185 3.46 8.22 -5.79
N ILE A 186 3.33 7.18 -6.62
CA ILE A 186 4.16 7.02 -7.83
C ILE A 186 4.00 8.22 -8.77
N VAL A 187 2.78 8.71 -8.97
CA VAL A 187 2.52 9.91 -9.79
C VAL A 187 3.20 11.14 -9.17
N VAL A 188 3.05 11.35 -7.87
CA VAL A 188 3.67 12.49 -7.16
C VAL A 188 5.19 12.45 -7.27
N ILE A 189 5.83 11.31 -6.98
CA ILE A 189 7.28 11.11 -7.11
C ILE A 189 7.75 11.33 -8.56
N SER A 190 6.97 10.86 -9.54
CA SER A 190 7.29 11.06 -10.96
C SER A 190 7.26 12.54 -11.35
N VAL A 191 6.23 13.27 -10.92
CA VAL A 191 6.13 14.73 -11.13
C VAL A 191 7.28 15.45 -10.45
N GLN A 192 7.58 15.15 -9.18
CA GLN A 192 8.74 15.73 -8.48
C GLN A 192 10.05 15.49 -9.25
N ARG A 193 10.25 14.27 -9.77
CA ARG A 193 11.43 13.92 -10.59
C ARG A 193 11.48 14.75 -11.89
N HIS A 194 10.36 14.94 -12.57
CA HIS A 194 10.29 15.78 -13.78
C HIS A 194 10.65 17.24 -13.48
N HIS A 195 10.08 17.83 -12.43
CA HIS A 195 10.39 19.20 -12.02
C HIS A 195 11.88 19.39 -11.66
N VAL A 196 12.50 18.42 -10.99
CA VAL A 196 13.96 18.43 -10.68
C VAL A 196 14.82 18.26 -11.94
N SER A 197 14.27 17.67 -12.99
CA SER A 197 14.95 17.51 -14.28
C SER A 197 14.93 18.80 -15.10
N ASP A 198 13.76 19.44 -15.20
CA ASP A 198 13.57 20.68 -15.96
C ASP A 198 14.36 21.86 -15.37
N PHE A 199 14.39 21.98 -14.03
CA PHE A 199 15.15 23.05 -13.36
C PHE A 199 16.67 22.99 -13.63
N ARG A 200 17.21 21.78 -13.79
CA ARG A 200 18.62 21.58 -14.16
C ARG A 200 18.89 21.71 -15.65
N GLY A 201 17.89 21.48 -16.51
CA GLY A 201 17.97 21.78 -17.94
C GLY A 201 18.20 23.27 -18.16
N LEU A 202 17.34 24.11 -17.56
CA LEU A 202 17.47 25.57 -17.62
C LEU A 202 18.81 26.08 -17.06
N GLY A 203 19.27 25.51 -15.93
CA GLY A 203 20.56 25.89 -15.33
C GLY A 203 21.78 25.44 -16.13
N ARG A 204 21.67 24.37 -16.91
CA ARG A 204 22.76 23.86 -17.76
C ARG A 204 22.84 24.58 -19.10
N ASP A 205 21.71 25.04 -19.63
CA ASP A 205 21.67 25.91 -20.81
C ASP A 205 22.16 27.34 -20.48
N ALA A 206 21.95 27.81 -19.25
CA ALA A 206 22.54 29.07 -18.76
C ALA A 206 24.06 28.97 -18.54
N ALA A 207 24.58 27.79 -18.17
CA ALA A 207 26.01 27.55 -17.95
C ALA A 207 26.85 27.45 -19.25
N TRP A 208 26.21 27.52 -20.43
CA TRP A 208 26.85 27.48 -21.75
C TRP A 208 26.57 28.76 -22.56
N SER A 209 26.63 29.91 -21.90
CA SER A 209 26.82 31.21 -22.58
C SER A 209 28.31 31.60 -22.49
N PRO A 210 29.13 31.32 -23.53
CA PRO A 210 30.53 31.71 -23.56
C PRO A 210 30.66 33.19 -23.98
N ASP A 211 30.13 34.12 -23.20
CA ASP A 211 30.24 35.56 -23.52
C ASP A 211 31.06 36.38 -22.49
N GLU A 212 31.65 35.75 -21.47
CA GLU A 212 32.41 36.45 -20.41
C GLU A 212 33.89 36.03 -20.34
N THR A 213 34.54 35.75 -21.46
CA THR A 213 36.02 35.63 -21.54
C THR A 213 36.60 36.45 -22.68
N GLN A 214 36.53 37.78 -22.56
CA GLN A 214 37.50 38.65 -23.22
C GLN A 214 38.65 38.95 -22.26
N PRO A 215 39.89 38.48 -22.51
CA PRO A 215 41.04 38.89 -21.74
C PRO A 215 41.41 40.33 -22.09
N PHE A 216 41.50 41.17 -21.06
CA PHE A 216 42.01 42.54 -21.13
C PHE A 216 43.48 42.56 -21.57
N LEU A 217 43.75 42.54 -22.86
CA LEU A 217 45.06 42.86 -23.43
C LEU A 217 45.13 44.37 -23.68
N ARG A 218 45.62 45.12 -22.70
CA ARG A 218 46.11 46.49 -22.91
C ARG A 218 47.35 46.44 -23.80
N HIS A 219 47.24 46.97 -25.02
CA HIS A 219 48.40 47.26 -25.86
C HIS A 219 48.99 48.63 -25.42
N PRO A 220 50.29 48.76 -25.11
CA PRO A 220 50.90 50.08 -25.00
C PRO A 220 51.16 50.62 -26.41
N SER A 221 50.54 51.75 -26.73
CA SER A 221 50.83 52.56 -27.92
C SER A 221 52.22 53.17 -27.79
N ARG A 222 53.14 52.79 -28.69
CA ARG A 222 54.40 53.51 -28.92
C ARG A 222 54.09 54.84 -29.60
N LEU A 223 54.66 55.91 -29.06
CA LEU A 223 55.10 57.12 -29.76
C LEU A 223 56.39 57.58 -29.09
#